data_AF-A0A177G7J2-F1
#
_entry.id   AF-A0A177G7J2-F1
#
_cell.length_a   1.000
_cell.length_b   1.000
_cell.length_c   1.000
_cell.angle_alpha   90.00
_cell.angle_beta   90.00
_cell.angle_gamma   90.00
#
_symmetry.space_group_name_H-M   'P 1'
#
loop_
_entity.id
_entity.type
_entity.pdbx_description
1 polymer ?
#
loop_
_entity_poly.entity_id
_entity_poly.type
_entity_poly.pdbx_seq_one_letter_code
_entity_poly.pdbx_strand_id
1 'polypeptide(L)'
;MAGLLGTALMLAECSGVGMTITLEDIPRPEDAPMERWLSAFPSYGYLLTARAEDAEAIMARFRERDIAASVIGRCDSTQRLDVTWADEKETFWDLGRTPLMGFAP
;
A
#
# COMPACT_ATOMS: atom_id res chain seq x y z
N MET A 1 -10.43 -3.10 10.36
CA MET A 1 -9.76 -2.38 9.27
C MET A 1 -9.44 -3.41 8.19
N ALA A 2 -10.04 -3.27 7.01
CA ALA A 2 -9.87 -4.18 5.90
C ALA A 2 -9.70 -3.36 4.63
N GLY A 3 -9.07 -3.93 3.59
CA GLY A 3 -8.72 -3.22 2.38
C GLY A 3 -7.24 -2.82 2.33
N LEU A 4 -6.87 -2.00 1.36
CA LEU A 4 -5.49 -1.77 0.95
C LEU A 4 -4.60 -1.28 2.11
N LEU A 5 -5.02 -0.25 2.83
CA LEU A 5 -4.22 0.33 3.93
C LEU A 5 -4.09 -0.65 5.10
N GLY A 6 -5.11 -1.45 5.37
CA GLY A 6 -5.04 -2.51 6.38
C GLY A 6 -4.03 -3.59 6.00
N THR A 7 -4.07 -4.06 4.75
CA THR A 7 -3.10 -5.04 4.23
C THR A 7 -1.67 -4.49 4.24
N ALA A 8 -1.47 -3.22 3.85
CA ALA A 8 -0.18 -2.57 3.93
C ALA A 8 0.35 -2.49 5.37
N LEU A 9 -0.52 -2.14 6.32
CA LEU A 9 -0.17 -2.06 7.73
C LEU A 9 0.20 -3.43 8.32
N MET A 10 -0.53 -4.49 7.95
CA MET A 10 -0.18 -5.87 8.32
C MET A 10 1.20 -6.28 7.78
N LEU A 11 1.49 -5.95 6.52
CA LEU A 11 2.79 -6.23 5.91
C LEU A 11 3.91 -5.45 6.62
N ALA A 12 3.66 -4.17 6.92
CA ALA A 12 4.60 -3.29 7.61
C ALA A 12 4.95 -3.81 9.00
N GLU A 13 3.94 -4.20 9.80
CA GLU A 13 4.14 -4.72 11.16
C GLU A 13 4.96 -6.02 11.16
N CYS A 14 4.56 -7.01 10.35
CA CYS A 14 5.26 -8.29 10.26
C CYS A 14 6.71 -8.15 9.76
N SER A 15 7.03 -7.04 9.07
CA SER A 15 8.35 -6.79 8.51
C SER A 15 9.18 -5.80 9.34
N GLY A 16 8.60 -5.17 10.37
CA GLY A 16 9.27 -4.14 11.18
C GLY A 16 9.61 -2.85 10.43
N VAL A 17 8.88 -2.52 9.36
CA VAL A 17 9.14 -1.35 8.49
C VAL A 17 8.01 -0.32 8.56
N GLY A 18 8.28 0.90 8.08
CA GLY A 18 7.26 1.89 7.73
C GLY A 18 7.02 1.96 6.23
N MET A 19 5.99 2.70 5.81
CA MET A 19 5.65 2.93 4.42
C MET A 19 5.05 4.33 4.21
N THR A 20 5.34 4.93 3.06
CA THR A 20 4.55 6.06 2.52
C THR A 20 3.81 5.58 1.27
N ILE A 21 2.48 5.76 1.24
CA ILE A 21 1.62 5.41 0.11
C ILE A 21 1.01 6.67 -0.53
N THR A 22 1.17 6.83 -1.84
CA THR A 22 0.48 7.84 -2.65
C THR A 22 -0.85 7.27 -3.12
N LEU A 23 -1.95 7.90 -2.72
CA LEU A 23 -3.27 7.37 -3.01
C LEU A 23 -3.63 7.51 -4.49
N GLU A 24 -3.20 8.59 -5.15
CA GLU A 24 -3.50 8.82 -6.57
C GLU A 24 -2.86 7.78 -7.49
N ASP A 25 -1.77 7.15 -7.06
CA ASP A 25 -1.06 6.14 -7.84
C ASP A 25 -1.75 4.76 -7.77
N ILE A 26 -2.75 4.58 -6.89
CA ILE A 26 -3.49 3.32 -6.73
C ILE A 26 -4.35 3.08 -7.97
N PRO A 27 -4.14 1.98 -8.71
CA PRO A 27 -5.01 1.61 -9.82
C PRO A 27 -6.45 1.45 -9.35
N ARG A 28 -7.36 2.17 -10.01
CA ARG A 28 -8.76 2.30 -9.61
C ARG A 28 -9.62 2.54 -10.86
N PRO A 29 -10.83 1.94 -10.96
CA PRO A 29 -11.80 2.32 -11.98
C PRO A 29 -12.12 3.82 -11.89
N GLU A 30 -12.21 4.51 -13.02
CA GLU A 30 -12.36 5.98 -13.08
C GLU A 30 -13.54 6.49 -12.22
N ASP A 31 -14.64 5.75 -12.23
CA ASP A 31 -15.92 6.05 -11.57
C ASP A 31 -16.00 5.62 -10.10
N ALA A 32 -15.02 4.89 -9.56
CA ALA A 32 -15.08 4.36 -8.20
C ALA A 32 -14.51 5.34 -7.16
N PRO A 33 -15.28 5.97 -6.25
CA PRO A 33 -14.73 6.95 -5.29
C PRO A 33 -13.56 6.38 -4.46
N MET A 34 -12.49 7.17 -4.23
CA MET A 34 -11.28 6.68 -3.55
C MET A 34 -11.59 6.10 -2.16
N GLU A 35 -12.36 6.83 -1.35
CA GLU A 35 -12.78 6.40 -0.01
C GLU A 35 -13.44 5.01 -0.01
N ARG A 36 -14.29 4.74 -1.01
CA ARG A 36 -14.91 3.43 -1.20
C ARG A 36 -13.89 2.40 -1.68
N TRP A 37 -12.98 2.78 -2.56
CA TRP A 37 -11.94 1.91 -3.11
C TRP A 37 -10.95 1.44 -2.04
N LEU A 38 -10.54 2.31 -1.11
CA LEU A 38 -9.62 1.96 -0.02
C LEU A 38 -10.19 0.90 0.92
N SER A 39 -11.51 0.87 1.07
CA SER A 39 -12.23 -0.12 1.88
C SER A 39 -12.70 -1.33 1.07
N ALA A 40 -12.54 -1.30 -0.26
CA ALA A 40 -12.97 -2.39 -1.11
C ALA A 40 -12.08 -3.61 -0.89
N PHE A 41 -12.70 -4.79 -0.95
CA PHE A 41 -12.01 -6.06 -0.92
C PHE A 41 -12.19 -6.72 -2.30
N PRO A 42 -11.41 -6.32 -3.31
CA PRO A 42 -11.53 -6.92 -4.63
C PRO A 42 -11.23 -8.41 -4.49
N SER A 43 -11.96 -9.26 -5.21
CA SER A 43 -11.68 -10.71 -5.24
C SER A 43 -10.26 -11.02 -5.71
N TYR A 44 -9.61 -10.05 -6.36
CA TYR A 44 -8.24 -10.14 -6.87
C TYR A 44 -7.52 -8.79 -6.66
N GLY A 45 -6.54 -8.77 -5.76
CA GLY A 45 -5.71 -7.60 -5.45
C GLY A 45 -4.55 -7.97 -4.54
N TYR A 46 -3.35 -7.47 -4.83
CA TYR A 46 -2.13 -7.81 -4.10
C TYR A 46 -1.30 -6.56 -3.82
N LEU A 47 -0.64 -6.56 -2.67
CA LEU A 47 0.45 -5.63 -2.37
C LEU A 47 1.77 -6.40 -2.43
N LEU A 48 2.74 -5.85 -3.15
CA LEU A 48 4.07 -6.41 -3.29
C LEU A 48 5.10 -5.36 -2.88
N THR A 49 6.15 -5.80 -2.19
CA THR A 49 7.35 -5.00 -1.96
C THR A 49 8.49 -5.59 -2.78
N ALA A 50 9.28 -4.72 -3.40
CA ALA A 50 10.40 -5.11 -4.25
C ALA A 50 11.49 -4.04 -4.21
N ARG A 51 12.69 -4.37 -4.69
CA ARG A 51 13.72 -3.35 -4.94
C ARG A 51 13.27 -2.46 -6.10
N ALA A 52 13.69 -1.20 -6.07
CA ALA A 52 13.25 -0.22 -7.07
C ALA A 52 13.67 -0.63 -8.50
N GLU A 53 14.84 -1.24 -8.65
CA GLU A 53 15.35 -1.76 -9.92
C GLU A 53 14.50 -2.89 -10.51
N ASP A 54 13.73 -3.61 -9.69
CA ASP A 54 12.91 -4.74 -10.11
C ASP A 54 11.46 -4.33 -10.43
N ALA A 55 11.04 -3.12 -10.02
CA ALA A 55 9.64 -2.69 -10.05
C ALA A 55 9.04 -2.73 -11.48
N GLU A 56 9.77 -2.23 -12.48
CA GLU A 56 9.29 -2.21 -13.86
C GLU A 56 9.14 -3.61 -14.45
N ALA A 57 10.11 -4.49 -14.18
CA ALA A 57 10.05 -5.88 -14.63
C ALA A 57 8.86 -6.62 -14.02
N ILE A 58 8.56 -6.38 -12.74
CA ILE A 58 7.38 -6.92 -12.06
C ILE A 58 6.10 -6.38 -12.72
N MET A 59 5.97 -5.05 -12.86
CA MET A 59 4.79 -4.44 -13.47
C MET A 59 4.56 -4.89 -14.92
N ALA A 60 5.62 -5.16 -15.68
CA ALA A 60 5.51 -5.70 -17.03
C ALA A 60 4.80 -7.06 -17.07
N ARG A 61 5.08 -7.96 -16.10
CA ARG A 61 4.42 -9.27 -16.01
C ARG A 61 2.91 -9.18 -15.76
N PHE A 62 2.47 -8.19 -14.99
CA PHE A 62 1.06 -7.92 -14.74
C PHE A 62 0.38 -7.34 -16.00
N ARG A 63 1.02 -6.36 -16.66
CA ARG A 63 0.52 -5.76 -17.90
C ARG A 63 0.40 -6.75 -19.06
N GLU A 64 1.31 -7.72 -19.19
CA GLU A 64 1.22 -8.83 -20.16
C GLU A 64 -0.09 -9.64 -20.04
N ARG A 65 -0.81 -9.52 -18.93
CA ARG A 65 -2.04 -10.25 -18.61
C ARG A 65 -3.24 -9.32 -18.39
N ASP A 66 -3.12 -8.06 -18.81
CA ASP A 66 -4.13 -7.03 -18.63
C ASP A 66 -4.50 -6.78 -17.15
N ILE A 67 -3.55 -7.03 -16.23
CA ILE A 67 -3.72 -6.76 -14.80
C ILE A 67 -3.06 -5.41 -14.50
N ALA A 68 -3.85 -4.49 -13.94
CA ALA A 68 -3.34 -3.18 -13.52
C ALA A 68 -2.36 -3.34 -12.34
N ALA A 69 -1.20 -2.71 -12.46
CA ALA A 69 -0.17 -2.64 -11.43
C ALA A 69 0.51 -1.27 -11.50
N SER A 70 0.82 -0.71 -10.33
CA SER A 70 1.48 0.59 -10.20
C SER A 70 2.39 0.57 -8.98
N VAL A 71 3.48 1.34 -9.03
CA VAL A 71 4.24 1.69 -7.83
C VAL A 71 3.43 2.76 -7.09
N ILE A 72 2.93 2.42 -5.91
CA ILE A 72 2.06 3.31 -5.12
C ILE A 72 2.77 3.96 -3.92
N GLY A 73 4.08 3.74 -3.77
CA GLY A 73 4.78 4.16 -2.57
C GLY A 73 6.12 3.49 -2.35
N ARG A 74 6.62 3.62 -1.13
CA ARG A 74 7.94 3.09 -0.70
C ARG A 74 7.91 2.64 0.75
N CYS A 75 8.75 1.65 1.06
CA CYS A 75 9.05 1.27 2.44
C CYS A 75 10.16 2.16 3.02
N ASP A 76 10.14 2.35 4.33
CA ASP A 76 11.14 3.08 5.09
C ASP A 76 11.34 2.46 6.49
N SER A 77 12.19 3.08 7.33
CA SER A 77 12.50 2.58 8.67
C SER A 77 11.66 3.21 9.79
N THR A 78 10.57 3.90 9.46
CA THR A 78 9.84 4.73 10.44
C THR A 78 8.83 3.94 11.29
N GLN A 79 8.43 2.75 10.83
CA GLN A 79 7.31 1.98 11.41
C GLN A 79 5.98 2.74 11.45
N ARG A 80 5.83 3.75 10.57
CA ARG A 80 4.57 4.45 10.34
C ARG A 80 4.04 4.11 8.97
N LEU A 81 2.72 4.06 8.85
CA LEU A 81 2.04 4.10 7.56
C LEU A 81 1.57 5.54 7.33
N ASP A 82 2.28 6.24 6.46
CA ASP A 82 1.91 7.57 6.01
C ASP A 82 1.21 7.48 4.65
N VAL A 83 0.27 8.38 4.42
CA VAL A 83 -0.53 8.46 3.21
C VAL A 83 -0.41 9.87 2.63
N THR A 84 -0.26 9.95 1.31
CA THR A 84 -0.22 11.21 0.57
C THR A 84 -1.38 11.30 -0.41
N TRP A 85 -1.97 12.50 -0.50
CA TRP A 85 -2.99 12.87 -1.46
C TRP A 85 -2.79 14.33 -1.85
N ALA A 86 -2.62 14.61 -3.13
CA ALA A 86 -2.16 15.88 -3.66
C ALA A 86 -0.88 16.33 -2.93
N ASP A 87 -0.89 17.54 -2.36
CA ASP A 87 0.25 18.08 -1.60
C ASP A 87 0.15 17.80 -0.08
N GLU A 88 -0.86 17.02 0.35
CA GLU A 88 -1.06 16.69 1.75
C GLU A 88 -0.45 15.33 2.10
N LYS A 89 0.12 15.26 3.30
CA LYS A 89 0.68 14.04 3.89
C LYS A 89 0.13 13.88 5.30
N GLU A 90 -0.45 12.73 5.57
CA GLU A 90 -1.00 12.38 6.89
C GLU A 90 -0.51 11.03 7.37
N THR A 91 -0.39 10.87 8.68
CA THR A 91 -0.09 9.56 9.27
C THR A 91 -1.36 8.80 9.51
N PHE A 92 -1.52 7.73 8.75
CA PHE A 92 -2.65 6.83 8.90
C PHE A 92 -2.50 5.95 10.14
N TRP A 93 -1.30 5.47 10.42
CA TRP A 93 -1.03 4.65 11.60
C TRP A 93 0.43 4.71 12.06
N ASP A 94 0.65 4.60 13.37
CA ASP A 94 1.98 4.55 13.99
C ASP A 94 2.12 3.24 14.77
N LEU A 95 2.85 2.26 14.20
CA LEU A 95 3.03 0.94 14.80
C LEU A 95 3.92 0.99 16.05
N GLY A 96 4.81 1.99 16.14
CA GLY A 96 5.64 2.20 17.33
C GLY A 96 4.82 2.64 18.55
N ARG A 97 3.65 3.24 18.32
CA ARG A 97 2.72 3.63 19.40
C ARG A 97 1.63 2.61 19.65
N THR A 98 1.11 1.96 18.61
CA THR A 98 0.02 1.01 18.75
C THR A 98 0.19 -0.11 17.72
N PRO A 99 0.49 -1.35 18.14
CA PRO A 99 0.55 -2.48 17.22
C PRO A 99 -0.83 -2.73 16.62
N LEU A 100 -0.89 -3.17 15.36
CA LEU A 100 -2.16 -3.54 14.74
C LEU A 100 -2.57 -4.95 15.20
N MET A 101 -1.65 -5.91 15.11
CA MET A 101 -1.88 -7.32 15.44
C MET A 101 -1.05 -7.81 16.62
N GLY A 102 0.07 -7.16 16.94
CA GLY A 102 1.00 -7.56 18.00
C GLY A 102 1.97 -8.67 17.58
N PHE A 103 2.22 -8.82 16.28
CA PHE A 103 3.12 -9.84 15.71
C PHE A 103 4.44 -9.25 15.18
N ALA A 104 4.86 -8.10 15.71
CA ALA A 104 6.15 -7.53 15.36
C ALA A 104 7.30 -8.53 15.67
N PRO A 105 8.33 -8.61 14.81
CA PRO A 105 9.45 -9.54 14.97
C PRO A 105 10.36 -9.26 16.17
#